data_AF-A0A2D7BZ99-F1
#
_entry.id   AF-A0A2D7BZ99-F1
#
_cell.length_a   1.000
_cell.length_b   1.000
_cell.length_c   1.000
_cell.angle_alpha   90.00
_cell.angle_beta   90.00
_cell.angle_gamma   90.00
#
_symmetry.space_group_name_H-M   'P 1'
#
loop_
_entity.id
_entity.type
_entity.pdbx_description
1 polymer ?
#
loop_
_entity_poly.entity_id
_entity_poly.type
_entity_poly.pdbx_seq_one_letter_code
_entity_poly.pdbx_strand_id
1 'polypeptide(L)' 'MFIAQSDYDFYFSVLDELRESGKMNMFAAPRMLQEEFDMTKQEAKQIFTAWTETSVSMHTFVPNKT' A
#
# COMPACT_ATOMS: atom_id res chain seq x y z
N MET A 1 -17.81 2.93 0.22
CA MET A 1 -17.81 2.62 1.67
C MET A 1 -16.86 3.62 2.34
N PHE A 2 -16.99 3.98 3.62
CA PHE A 2 -15.97 4.82 4.28
C PHE A 2 -14.93 3.87 4.89
N ILE A 3 -13.71 3.90 4.38
CA ILE A 3 -12.60 3.11 4.92
C ILE A 3 -12.19 3.70 6.26
N ALA A 4 -12.22 2.92 7.33
CA ALA A 4 -11.81 3.37 8.66
C ALA A 4 -10.27 3.46 8.75
N GLN A 5 -9.75 4.31 9.63
CA GLN A 5 -8.30 4.46 9.82
C GLN A 5 -7.61 3.13 10.17
N SER A 6 -8.28 2.26 10.92
CA SER A 6 -7.83 0.91 11.27
C SER A 6 -7.61 0.00 10.06
N ASP A 7 -8.29 0.27 8.95
CA ASP A 7 -8.25 -0.59 7.77
C ASP A 7 -7.01 -0.26 6.92
N TYR A 8 -6.49 0.97 6.99
CA TYR A 8 -5.28 1.38 6.27
C TYR A 8 -4.04 0.59 6.70
N ASP A 9 -3.85 0.40 8.00
CA ASP A 9 -2.69 -0.33 8.52
C ASP A 9 -2.65 -1.77 8.01
N PHE A 10 -3.82 -2.43 7.96
CA PHE A 10 -3.95 -3.78 7.42
C PHE A 10 -3.61 -3.83 5.93
N TYR A 11 -4.14 -2.91 5.12
CA TYR A 11 -3.82 -2.92 3.69
C TYR A 11 -2.37 -2.52 3.42
N PHE A 12 -1.77 -1.67 4.26
CA PHE A 12 -0.37 -1.30 4.14
C PHE A 12 0.54 -2.49 4.43
N SER A 13 0.25 -3.29 5.46
CA SER A 13 1.03 -4.52 5.72
C SER A 13 0.92 -5.51 4.56
N VAL A 14 -0.27 -5.67 3.97
CA VAL A 14 -0.46 -6.52 2.78
C VAL A 14 0.38 -6.02 1.59
N LEU A 15 0.41 -4.70 1.36
CA LEU A 15 1.21 -4.10 0.29
C LEU A 15 2.71 -4.21 0.55
N ASP A 16 3.16 -4.10 1.79
CA ASP A 16 4.56 -4.30 2.14
C ASP A 16 5.00 -5.75 1.99
N GLU A 17 4.19 -6.72 2.44
CA GLU A 17 4.45 -8.14 2.20
C GLU A 17 4.53 -8.45 0.70
N LEU A 18 3.61 -7.88 -0.10
CA LEU A 18 3.62 -8.04 -1.56
C LEU A 18 4.87 -7.44 -2.20
N ARG A 19 5.34 -6.28 -1.70
CA ARG A 19 6.57 -5.64 -2.15
C ARG A 19 7.79 -6.49 -1.80
N GLU A 20 7.87 -6.98 -0.56
CA GLU A 20 8.95 -7.83 -0.07
C GLU A 20 8.99 -9.18 -0.78
N SER A 21 7.83 -9.73 -1.14
CA SER A 21 7.77 -11.00 -1.85
C SER A 21 8.34 -10.91 -3.27
N GLY A 22 8.34 -9.72 -3.88
CA GLY A 22 8.81 -9.49 -5.26
C GLY A 22 8.06 -10.31 -6.32
N LYS A 23 6.89 -10.85 -5.98
CA LYS A 23 6.12 -11.77 -6.85
C LYS A 23 5.22 -11.04 -7.84
N MET A 24 4.95 -9.76 -7.60
CA MET A 24 4.06 -8.93 -8.39
C MET A 24 4.67 -7.55 -8.61
N ASN A 25 4.40 -6.97 -9.79
CA ASN A 25 4.66 -5.56 -10.00
C ASN A 25 3.72 -4.73 -9.11
N MET A 26 4.26 -3.88 -8.24
CA MET A 26 3.46 -3.07 -7.31
C MET A 26 2.46 -2.14 -8.00
N PHE A 27 2.62 -1.81 -9.29
CA PHE A 27 1.60 -1.09 -10.07
C PHE A 27 0.32 -1.92 -10.35
N ALA A 28 0.41 -3.25 -10.23
CA ALA A 28 -0.73 -4.15 -10.27
C ALA A 28 -1.38 -4.35 -8.89
N ALA A 29 -0.75 -3.87 -7.80
CA ALA A 29 -1.27 -4.03 -6.45
C ALA A 29 -2.68 -3.41 -6.26
N PRO A 30 -3.01 -2.22 -6.82
CA PRO A 30 -4.38 -1.70 -6.75
C PRO A 30 -5.43 -2.62 -7.40
N ARG A 31 -5.04 -3.40 -8.41
CA ARG A 31 -5.93 -4.36 -9.05
C ARG A 31 -6.13 -5.60 -8.18
N MET A 32 -5.05 -6.12 -7.60
CA MET A 32 -5.14 -7.22 -6.62
C MET A 32 -6.04 -6.83 -5.45
N LEU A 33 -5.89 -5.60 -4.92
CA LEU A 33 -6.73 -5.13 -3.83
C LEU A 33 -8.23 -5.16 -4.20
N GLN A 34 -8.59 -4.76 -5.43
CA GLN A 34 -9.98 -4.84 -5.91
C GLN A 34 -10.47 -6.30 -6.00
N GLU A 35 -9.65 -7.20 -6.53
CA GLU A 35 -10.02 -8.59 -6.78
C GLU A 35 -10.12 -9.40 -5.46
N GLU A 36 -9.22 -9.17 -4.50
CA GLU A 36 -9.14 -9.94 -3.25
C GLU A 36 -10.05 -9.39 -2.14
N PHE A 37 -10.30 -8.08 -2.10
CA PHE A 37 -11.05 -7.44 -1.02
C PHE A 37 -12.37 -6.80 -1.48
N ASP A 38 -12.82 -7.07 -2.73
CA ASP A 38 -14.06 -6.56 -3.33
C ASP A 38 -14.22 -5.04 -3.19
N MET A 39 -13.10 -4.31 -3.25
CA MET A 39 -13.11 -2.86 -3.12
C MET A 39 -13.26 -2.18 -4.49
N THR A 40 -13.80 -0.98 -4.48
CA THR A 40 -13.90 -0.20 -5.71
C THR A 40 -12.52 0.24 -6.20
N LYS A 41 -12.41 0.51 -7.51
CA LYS A 41 -11.21 1.08 -8.12
C LYS A 41 -10.72 2.36 -7.42
N GLN A 42 -11.66 3.16 -6.91
CA GLN A 42 -11.33 4.40 -6.21
C GLN A 42 -10.69 4.12 -4.85
N GLU A 43 -11.28 3.23 -4.07
CA GLU A 43 -10.81 2.81 -2.74
C GLU A 43 -9.40 2.18 -2.83
N ALA A 44 -9.20 1.24 -3.76
CA ALA A 44 -7.89 0.61 -3.97
C ALA A 44 -6.81 1.62 -4.36
N LYS A 45 -7.18 2.58 -5.22
CA LYS A 45 -6.25 3.64 -5.63
C LYS A 45 -5.92 4.58 -4.47
N GLN A 46 -6.90 4.93 -3.63
CA GLN A 46 -6.69 5.77 -2.45
C GLN A 46 -5.73 5.09 -1.47
N ILE A 47 -5.96 3.82 -1.13
CA ILE A 47 -5.08 3.04 -0.26
C ILE A 47 -3.66 2.97 -0.83
N PHE A 48 -3.52 2.60 -2.10
CA PHE A 48 -2.20 2.50 -2.73
C PHE A 48 -1.46 3.83 -2.76
N THR A 49 -2.15 4.93 -3.05
CA THR A 49 -1.56 6.28 -3.06
C THR A 49 -1.06 6.64 -1.64
N ALA A 50 -1.91 6.45 -0.62
CA ALA A 50 -1.55 6.70 0.76
C ALA A 50 -0.36 5.85 1.23
N TRP A 51 -0.28 4.59 0.82
CA TRP A 51 0.85 3.71 1.09
C TRP A 51 2.13 4.20 0.40
N THR A 52 2.06 4.65 -0.86
CA THR A 52 3.23 5.21 -1.56
C THR A 52 3.74 6.51 -0.91
N GLU A 53 2.84 7.36 -0.42
CA GLU A 53 3.21 8.60 0.28
C GLU A 53 3.84 8.29 1.65
N THR A 54 3.28 7.32 2.37
CA THR A 54 3.78 6.91 3.70
C THR A 54 5.12 6.17 3.61
N SER A 55 5.26 5.24 2.68
CA SER A 55 6.51 4.48 2.46
C SER A 55 7.67 5.39 2.05
N VAL A 56 7.43 6.42 1.23
CA VAL A 56 8.44 7.45 0.89
C VAL A 56 8.82 8.26 2.13
N SER A 57 7.87 8.59 3.00
CA SER A 57 8.15 9.31 4.26
C SER A 57 8.95 8.48 5.26
N MET A 58 8.79 7.15 5.29
CA MET A 58 9.55 6.27 6.19
C MET A 58 10.94 5.91 5.63
N HIS A 59 11.11 5.89 4.30
CA HIS A 59 12.40 5.61 3.66
C HIS A 59 13.29 6.85 3.47
N THR A 60 12.78 8.06 3.69
CA THR A 60 13.58 9.31 3.61
C THR A 60 14.29 9.69 4.91
N PHE A 61 14.06 8.98 6.02
CA PHE A 61 15.01 8.98 7.13
C PHE A 61 16.08 7.89 6.91
N VAL A 62 16.94 8.12 5.92
CA VAL A 62 18.28 7.54 5.94
C VAL A 62 19.13 8.53 6.75
N PRO A 63 19.39 8.32 8.07
CA PRO A 63 20.40 9.11 8.75
C PRO A 63 21.70 8.81 8.01
N ASN A 64 22.23 9.86 7.39
CA ASN A 64 23.50 9.85 6.67
C ASN A 64 24.53 9.08 7.51
N LYS A 65 24.89 7.86 7.10
CA LYS A 65 26.00 7.15 7.72
C LYS A 65 27.28 7.64 7.05
N THR A 66 27.98 8.49 7.81
CA THR A 66 29.38 8.95 7.69
C THR A 66 29.75 9.77 6.46
#